data_AF-A0A9C9T8I4-F1
#
_entry.id   AF-A0A9C9T8I4-F1
#
_cell.length_a   1.000
_cell.length_b   1.000
_cell.length_c   1.000
_cell.angle_alpha   90.00
_cell.angle_beta   90.00
_cell.angle_gamma   90.00
#
_symmetry.space_group_name_H-M   'P 1'
#
loop_
_entity.id
_entity.type
_entity.pdbx_description
1 polymer ?
#
loop_
_entity_poly.entity_id
_entity_poly.type
_entity_poly.pdbx_seq_one_letter_code
_entity_poly.pdbx_strand_id
1 'polypeptide(L)' 'MSESMLDKTEAIQAIAEEIKICKACPLHLERKNTVPGDGSATTKLMFIGEGPGMY' A
#
# COMPACT_ATOMS: atom_id res chain seq x y z
N MET A 1 -10.76 -21.96 7.65
CA MET A 1 -9.89 -20.79 7.98
C MET A 1 -9.18 -20.27 6.72
N SER A 2 -9.86 -20.28 5.56
CA SER A 2 -9.27 -19.91 4.26
C SER A 2 -10.02 -18.75 3.58
N GLU A 3 -11.32 -18.60 3.83
CA GLU A 3 -12.16 -17.57 3.20
C GLU A 3 -11.81 -16.13 3.62
N SER A 4 -11.22 -15.89 4.80
CA SER A 4 -10.95 -14.54 5.30
C SER A 4 -9.58 -13.95 4.92
N MET A 5 -8.69 -14.73 4.29
CA MET A 5 -7.33 -14.26 3.95
C MET A 5 -7.24 -13.71 2.52
N LEU A 6 -8.04 -14.28 1.60
CA LEU A 6 -8.19 -13.77 0.22
C LEU A 6 -8.80 -12.36 0.25
N ASP A 7 -9.89 -12.17 0.98
CA ASP A 7 -10.60 -10.89 1.11
C ASP A 7 -9.68 -9.73 1.58
N LYS A 8 -8.87 -9.95 2.63
CA LYS A 8 -7.93 -8.93 3.11
C LYS A 8 -6.84 -8.59 2.10
N THR A 9 -6.36 -9.60 1.38
CA THR A 9 -5.33 -9.40 0.36
C THR A 9 -5.90 -8.62 -0.83
N GLU A 10 -7.13 -8.94 -1.24
CA GLU A 10 -7.87 -8.22 -2.27
C GLU A 10 -8.15 -6.76 -1.88
N ALA A 11 -8.55 -6.53 -0.62
CA ALA A 11 -8.75 -5.19 -0.09
C ALA A 11 -7.46 -4.35 -0.10
N ILE A 12 -6.32 -4.93 0.29
CA ILE A 12 -5.01 -4.27 0.23
C ILE A 12 -4.64 -3.96 -1.22
N GLN A 13 -4.90 -4.89 -2.15
CA GLN A 13 -4.63 -4.67 -3.57
C GLN A 13 -5.50 -3.54 -4.13
N ALA A 14 -6.79 -3.47 -3.76
CA ALA A 14 -7.67 -2.37 -4.17
C ALA A 14 -7.15 -1.01 -3.70
N ILE A 15 -6.70 -0.92 -2.44
CA ILE A 15 -6.06 0.29 -1.90
C ILE A 15 -4.79 0.64 -2.69
N ALA A 16 -3.97 -0.35 -3.08
CA ALA A 16 -2.79 -0.09 -3.88
C ALA A 16 -3.13 0.51 -5.26
N GLU A 17 -4.23 0.09 -5.89
CA GLU A 17 -4.71 0.70 -7.15
C GLU A 17 -5.21 2.13 -6.96
N GLU A 18 -5.90 2.43 -5.85
CA GLU A 18 -6.30 3.80 -5.52
C GLU A 18 -5.08 4.71 -5.29
N ILE A 19 -4.06 4.22 -4.58
CA ILE A 19 -2.82 4.96 -4.33
C ILE A 19 -2.11 5.30 -5.64
N LYS A 20 -2.08 4.38 -6.62
CA LYS A 20 -1.44 4.60 -7.94
C LYS A 20 -1.99 5.84 -8.65
N ILE A 21 -3.31 6.06 -8.58
CA ILE A 21 -3.96 7.19 -9.28
C ILE A 21 -4.12 8.45 -8.39
N CYS A 22 -3.74 8.38 -7.11
CA CYS A 22 -3.93 9.47 -6.18
C CYS A 22 -3.17 10.75 -6.60
N LYS A 23 -3.87 11.88 -6.55
CA LYS A 23 -3.35 13.23 -6.83
C LYS A 23 -3.70 14.25 -5.74
N ALA A 24 -4.06 13.77 -4.54
CA ALA A 24 -4.59 14.62 -3.47
C ALA A 24 -3.57 15.61 -2.88
N CYS A 25 -2.27 15.39 -3.05
CA CYS A 25 -1.21 16.31 -2.58
C CYS A 25 -0.07 16.44 -3.60
N PRO A 26 0.82 17.45 -3.48
CA PRO A 26 1.91 17.69 -4.43
C PRO A 26 2.92 16.55 -4.61
N LEU A 27 3.02 15.61 -3.66
CA LEU A 27 3.94 14.47 -3.75
C LEU A 27 3.69 13.58 -4.98
N HIS A 28 2.48 13.63 -5.54
CA HIS A 28 2.17 12.90 -6.76
C HIS A 28 2.96 13.40 -7.99
N LEU A 29 3.49 14.63 -7.97
CA LEU A 29 4.17 15.24 -9.10
C LEU A 29 5.56 14.64 -9.34
N GLU A 30 6.29 14.31 -8.27
CA GLU A 30 7.70 13.91 -8.33
C GLU A 30 7.93 12.41 -8.19
N ARG A 31 6.95 11.65 -7.66
CA ARG A 31 7.12 10.21 -7.46
C ARG A 31 7.25 9.47 -8.80
N LYS A 32 8.26 8.61 -8.94
CA LYS A 32 8.39 7.70 -10.09
C LYS A 32 7.44 6.52 -10.01
N ASN A 33 7.32 5.95 -8.81
CA ASN A 33 6.43 4.84 -8.48
C ASN A 33 5.76 5.12 -7.13
N THR A 34 4.55 4.60 -6.94
CA THR A 34 3.97 4.50 -5.60
C THR A 34 4.58 3.34 -4.85
N VAL A 35 4.76 3.50 -3.54
CA VAL A 35 5.31 2.46 -2.65
C VAL A 35 4.24 2.09 -1.61
N PRO A 36 3.21 1.32 -1.99
CA PRO A 36 2.33 0.70 -1.00
C PRO A 36 3.17 -0.26 -0.13
N GLY A 37 2.72 -0.48 1.11
CA GLY A 37 3.39 -1.42 2.02
C GLY A 37 3.40 -2.85 1.49
N ASP A 38 4.34 -3.66 1.98
CA ASP A 38 4.49 -5.08 1.62
C ASP A 38 4.44 -5.97 2.87
N GLY A 39 4.00 -7.21 2.71
CA GLY A 39 3.93 -8.22 3.76
C GLY A 39 2.59 -8.97 3.84
N SER A 40 2.47 -9.83 4.85
CA SER A 40 1.28 -10.66 5.03
C SER A 40 0.08 -9.85 5.53
N ALA A 41 -1.05 -9.95 4.83
CA ALA A 41 -2.34 -9.38 5.23
C ALA A 41 -2.89 -9.92 6.58
N THR A 42 -2.27 -10.96 7.13
CA THR A 42 -2.66 -11.60 8.39
C THR A 42 -1.65 -11.45 9.51
N THR A 43 -0.55 -10.73 9.28
CA THR A 43 0.42 -10.44 10.35
C THR A 43 -0.24 -9.67 11.48
N LYS A 44 0.21 -9.91 12.72
CA LYS A 44 -0.30 -9.21 13.92
C LYS A 44 0.47 -7.94 14.26
N LEU A 45 1.61 -7.72 13.59
CA LEU A 45 2.50 -6.58 13.83
C LEU A 45 2.87 -5.93 12.49
N MET A 46 2.72 -4.61 12.44
CA MET A 46 3.08 -3.77 11.30
C MET A 46 4.06 -2.69 11.76
N PHE A 47 5.07 -2.42 10.95
CA PHE A 47 5.99 -1.29 11.14
C PHE A 47 5.64 -0.19 10.14
N ILE A 48 5.64 1.06 10.61
CA ILE A 48 5.27 2.23 9.80
C ILE A 48 6.44 3.22 9.83
N GLY A 49 6.97 3.55 8.65
CA GLY A 49 8.00 4.58 8.47
C GLY A 49 7.42 5.93 8.06
N GLU A 50 8.30 6.88 7.72
CA GLU A 50 7.90 8.23 7.29
C GLU A 50 7.37 8.25 5.84
N GLY A 51 8.13 7.69 4.89
CA GLY A 51 7.79 7.72 3.46
C GLY A 51 8.90 7.14 2.58
N PRO A 52 8.68 7.10 1.25
CA PRO A 52 9.65 6.60 0.30
C PRO A 52 10.89 7.51 0.19
N GLY A 53 12.04 6.90 -0.05
CA GLY A 53 13.30 7.61 -0.33
C GLY A 53 13.44 8.06 -1.79
N MET A 54 14.58 8.66 -2.13
CA MET A 54 14.82 9.34 -3.41
C MET A 54 15.50 8.48 -4.50
N TYR A 55 15.96 7.27 -4.19
CA TYR A 55 16.78 6.44 -5.08
C TYR A 55 16.04 5.18 -5.54
#